data_AF-D0IHN7-F1
#
_entry.id   AF-D0IHN7-F1
#
_cell.length_a   1.000
_cell.length_b   1.000
_cell.length_c   1.000
_cell.angle_alpha   90.00
_cell.angle_beta   90.00
_cell.angle_gamma   90.00
#
_symmetry.space_group_name_H-M   'P 1'
#
loop_
_entity.id
_entity.type
_entity.pdbx_description
1 polymer ?
#
loop_
_entity_poly.entity_id
_entity_poly.type
_entity_poly.pdbx_seq_one_letter_code
_entity_poly.pdbx_strand_id
1 'polypeptide(L)'
;MVEKDYPLNRFQNIRHIADDTYTDHVTINNDTLHVMGWLDVAAEPVIVSVPDMDEGRYWILHTMDMGHYTNAMIGSRTQATKGSRLSVNFRM
;
A
#
# COMPACT_ATOMS: atom_id res chain seq x y z
N MET A 1 -5.48 -8.30 12.71
CA MET A 1 -4.43 -9.33 12.74
C MET A 1 -3.82 -9.45 11.36
N VAL A 2 -2.49 -9.42 11.28
CA VAL A 2 -1.73 -9.68 10.05
C VAL A 2 -1.51 -11.19 9.88
N GLU A 3 -1.87 -11.71 8.72
CA GLU A 3 -1.65 -13.10 8.32
C GLU A 3 -0.20 -13.29 7.86
N LYS A 4 0.47 -14.32 8.39
CA LYS A 4 1.89 -14.59 8.11
C LYS A 4 2.11 -15.26 6.76
N ASP A 5 1.22 -16.19 6.40
CA ASP A 5 1.27 -16.96 5.15
C ASP A 5 0.27 -16.38 4.13
N TYR A 6 0.49 -15.12 3.77
CA TYR A 6 -0.40 -14.39 2.86
C TYR A 6 0.05 -14.51 1.39
N PRO A 7 -0.86 -14.75 0.43
CA PRO A 7 -0.49 -14.89 -0.98
C PRO A 7 0.11 -13.60 -1.55
N LEU A 8 1.15 -13.74 -2.38
CA LEU A 8 1.74 -12.66 -3.16
C LEU A 8 0.71 -12.07 -4.13
N ASN A 9 0.92 -10.81 -4.55
CA ASN A 9 0.06 -10.10 -5.49
C ASN A 9 -1.40 -9.98 -5.02
N ARG A 10 -1.62 -9.92 -3.71
CA ARG A 10 -2.92 -9.66 -3.07
C ARG A 10 -2.74 -8.68 -1.91
N PHE A 11 -3.81 -7.96 -1.57
CA PHE A 11 -3.83 -7.06 -0.42
C PHE A 11 -4.51 -7.70 0.77
N GLN A 12 -3.78 -7.76 1.88
CA GLN A 12 -4.38 -7.95 3.18
C GLN A 12 -4.96 -6.62 3.66
N ASN A 13 -6.24 -6.64 4.06
CA ASN A 13 -6.97 -5.46 4.50
C ASN A 13 -7.03 -5.41 6.03
N ILE A 14 -6.40 -4.40 6.64
CA ILE A 14 -6.56 -4.10 8.06
C ILE A 14 -7.77 -3.18 8.20
N ARG A 15 -8.90 -3.77 8.64
CA ARG A 15 -10.22 -3.10 8.67
C ARG A 15 -10.53 -2.35 9.97
N HIS A 16 -9.54 -2.14 10.82
CA HIS A 16 -9.64 -1.34 12.03
C HIS A 16 -8.46 -0.37 12.09
N ILE A 17 -8.68 0.77 12.74
CA ILE A 17 -7.58 1.64 13.11
C ILE A 17 -6.88 1.02 14.32
N ALA A 18 -5.57 1.19 14.42
CA ALA A 18 -4.80 0.71 15.55
C ALA A 18 -5.11 1.48 16.84
N ASP A 19 -5.28 0.75 17.92
CA ASP A 19 -5.33 1.28 19.29
C ASP A 19 -4.09 0.83 20.08
N ASP A 20 -4.09 1.06 21.39
CA ASP A 20 -3.00 0.69 22.29
C ASP A 20 -2.80 -0.83 22.46
N THR A 21 -3.71 -1.65 21.93
CA THR A 21 -3.64 -3.11 21.97
C THR A 21 -3.04 -3.73 20.71
N TYR A 22 -2.86 -2.94 19.64
CA TYR A 22 -2.35 -3.44 18.36
C TYR A 22 -0.84 -3.75 18.41
N THR A 23 -0.46 -4.98 18.04
CA THR A 23 0.93 -5.46 18.18
C THR A 23 1.55 -6.03 16.89
N ASP A 24 0.83 -6.08 15.78
CA ASP A 24 1.33 -6.70 14.54
C ASP A 24 2.32 -5.81 13.77
N HIS A 25 2.31 -4.50 14.02
CA HIS A 25 3.22 -3.52 13.42
C HIS A 25 3.60 -2.48 14.47
N VAL A 26 4.90 -2.34 14.71
CA VAL A 26 5.43 -1.51 15.78
C VAL A 26 5.07 -0.05 15.53
N THR A 27 4.45 0.59 16.52
CA THR A 27 4.10 2.02 16.48
C THR A 27 3.34 2.45 15.22
N ILE A 28 2.42 1.60 14.76
CA ILE A 28 1.53 1.95 13.66
C ILE A 28 0.67 3.18 14.02
N ASN A 29 0.35 3.98 13.02
CA ASN A 29 -0.43 5.19 13.19
C ASN A 29 -1.94 4.91 13.43
N ASN A 30 -2.64 5.85 14.06
CA ASN A 30 -4.07 5.78 14.41
C ASN A 30 -4.92 6.80 13.60
N ASP A 31 -4.46 7.18 12.41
CA ASP A 31 -5.09 8.17 11.53
C ASP A 31 -5.56 7.55 10.19
N THR A 32 -5.02 6.39 9.80
CA THR A 32 -5.30 5.77 8.50
C THR A 32 -5.64 4.28 8.60
N LEU A 33 -6.58 3.82 7.78
CA LEU A 33 -6.75 2.40 7.49
C LEU A 33 -5.66 1.92 6.54
N HIS A 34 -5.22 0.67 6.70
CA HIS A 34 -4.12 0.10 5.93
C HIS A 34 -4.56 -1.06 5.05
N VAL A 35 -4.01 -1.08 3.83
CA VAL A 35 -3.95 -2.26 2.97
C VAL A 35 -2.48 -2.51 2.66
N MET A 36 -2.03 -3.76 2.81
CA MET A 36 -0.62 -4.11 2.67
C MET A 36 -0.49 -5.43 1.92
N GLY A 37 0.66 -5.65 1.29
CA GLY A 37 0.95 -6.89 0.58
C GLY A 37 2.32 -6.83 -0.07
N TRP A 38 2.74 -7.98 -0.61
CA TRP A 38 3.97 -8.12 -1.37
C TRP A 38 3.66 -8.27 -2.85
N LEU A 39 4.36 -7.50 -3.69
CA LEU A 39 4.26 -7.61 -5.13
C LEU A 39 5.39 -8.50 -5.65
N ASP A 40 5.03 -9.59 -6.31
CA ASP A 40 5.94 -10.44 -7.06
C ASP A 40 5.82 -10.10 -8.55
N VAL A 41 6.90 -9.50 -9.07
CA VAL A 41 7.01 -9.06 -10.46
C VAL A 41 8.06 -9.86 -11.24
N ALA A 42 8.46 -11.04 -10.73
CA ALA A 42 9.49 -11.89 -11.33
C ALA A 42 9.06 -12.46 -12.68
N ALA A 43 7.81 -12.90 -12.80
CA ALA A 43 7.28 -13.47 -14.03
C ALA A 43 6.78 -12.39 -15.01
N GLU A 44 6.06 -11.38 -14.50
CA GLU A 44 5.44 -10.33 -15.30
C GLU A 44 5.14 -9.08 -14.46
N PRO A 45 4.89 -7.92 -15.11
CA PRO A 45 4.47 -6.71 -14.41
C PRO A 45 3.17 -6.89 -13.64
N VAL A 46 3.07 -6.25 -12.47
CA VAL A 46 1.85 -6.21 -11.66
C VAL A 46 1.24 -4.82 -11.72
N ILE A 47 -0.10 -4.76 -11.81
CA ILE A 47 -0.81 -3.49 -11.84
C ILE A 47 -1.57 -3.27 -10.54
N VAL A 48 -1.24 -2.17 -9.85
CA VAL A 48 -2.02 -1.67 -8.71
C VAL A 48 -2.96 -0.58 -9.20
N SER A 49 -4.26 -0.78 -9.00
CA SER A 49 -5.30 0.20 -9.36
C SER A 49 -5.83 0.85 -8.10
N VAL A 50 -5.76 2.17 -8.05
CA VAL A 50 -6.31 3.02 -6.99
C VAL A 50 -7.47 3.80 -7.60
N PRO A 51 -8.69 3.72 -7.03
CA PRO A 51 -9.82 4.51 -7.52
C PRO A 51 -9.63 6.00 -7.23
N ASP A 52 -10.42 6.84 -7.88
CA ASP A 52 -10.59 8.22 -7.44
C ASP A 52 -11.13 8.24 -5.99
N MET A 53 -10.72 9.24 -5.23
CA MET A 53 -11.00 9.40 -3.81
C MET A 53 -11.82 10.67 -3.55
N ASP A 54 -12.55 10.68 -2.44
CA ASP A 54 -13.29 11.86 -1.99
C ASP A 54 -12.37 13.07 -1.81
N GLU A 55 -12.90 14.27 -2.10
CA GLU A 55 -12.19 15.52 -1.85
C GLU A 55 -11.84 15.67 -0.36
N GLY A 56 -10.60 16.10 -0.08
CA GLY A 56 -10.10 16.28 1.28
C GLY A 56 -9.65 15.00 2.00
N ARG A 57 -9.94 13.80 1.47
CA ARG A 57 -9.45 12.55 2.06
C ARG A 57 -7.96 12.35 1.79
N TYR A 58 -7.18 12.15 2.85
CA TYR A 58 -5.78 11.73 2.71
C TYR A 58 -5.70 10.25 2.28
N TRP A 59 -4.84 9.97 1.30
CA TRP A 59 -4.53 8.60 0.87
C TRP A 59 -3.12 8.54 0.25
N ILE A 60 -2.51 7.36 0.30
CA ILE A 60 -1.20 7.08 -0.26
C ILE A 60 -1.08 5.62 -0.70
N LEU A 61 -0.52 5.41 -1.89
CA LEU A 61 0.09 4.16 -2.32
C LEU A 61 1.61 4.34 -2.25
N HIS A 62 2.24 3.59 -1.35
CA HIS A 62 3.69 3.60 -1.13
C HIS A 62 4.24 2.20 -1.41
N THR A 63 5.26 2.13 -2.26
CA THR A 63 5.97 0.88 -2.57
C THR A 63 7.46 1.03 -2.31
N MET A 64 8.06 -0.04 -1.82
CA MET A 64 9.49 -0.16 -1.56
C MET A 64 10.04 -1.42 -2.20
N ASP A 65 11.33 -1.43 -2.51
CA ASP A 65 12.04 -2.64 -2.89
C ASP A 65 12.65 -3.36 -1.67
N MET A 66 13.18 -4.56 -1.91
CA MET A 66 13.83 -5.38 -0.87
C MET A 66 15.11 -4.74 -0.31
N GLY A 67 15.67 -3.72 -0.98
CA GLY A 67 16.78 -2.91 -0.50
C GLY A 67 16.36 -1.78 0.44
N HIS A 68 15.08 -1.71 0.82
CA HIS A 68 14.48 -0.64 1.63
C HIS A 68 14.47 0.74 0.96
N TYR A 69 14.53 0.79 -0.37
CA TYR A 69 14.34 2.05 -1.10
C TYR A 69 12.89 2.23 -1.51
N THR A 70 12.36 3.44 -1.31
CA THR A 70 11.07 3.84 -1.88
C THR A 70 11.20 3.96 -3.39
N ASN A 71 10.38 3.22 -4.13
CA ASN A 71 10.41 3.22 -5.60
C ASN A 71 9.15 3.86 -6.22
N ALA A 72 8.04 3.97 -5.48
CA ALA A 72 6.92 4.83 -5.83
C ALA A 72 6.19 5.36 -4.59
N MET A 73 5.70 6.60 -4.71
CA MET A 73 4.92 7.28 -3.68
C MET A 73 3.88 8.17 -4.35
N ILE A 74 2.65 7.70 -4.42
CA ILE A 74 1.53 8.35 -5.09
C ILE A 74 0.43 8.58 -4.07
N GLY A 75 -0.20 9.75 -4.05
CA GLY A 75 -1.27 10.01 -3.09
C GLY A 75 -1.93 11.38 -3.27
N SER A 76 -2.85 11.69 -2.36
CA SER A 76 -3.63 12.93 -2.40
C SER A 76 -2.77 14.19 -2.44
N ARG A 77 -1.59 14.16 -1.82
CA ARG A 77 -0.65 15.28 -1.82
C ARG A 77 -0.22 15.74 -3.22
N THR A 78 -0.13 14.83 -4.19
CA THR A 78 0.31 15.13 -5.56
C THR A 78 -0.76 14.91 -6.62
N GLN A 79 -1.85 14.20 -6.29
CA GLN A 79 -2.93 13.87 -7.23
C GLN A 79 -4.32 14.37 -6.79
N ALA A 80 -4.41 15.05 -5.64
CA ALA A 80 -5.67 15.45 -5.02
C ALA A 80 -6.65 14.26 -4.91
N THR A 81 -7.74 14.27 -5.67
CA THR A 81 -8.76 13.21 -5.69
C THR A 81 -8.47 12.12 -6.71
N LYS A 82 -7.55 12.33 -7.65
CA LYS A 82 -7.38 11.44 -8.80
C LYS A 82 -6.66 10.16 -8.41
N GLY A 83 -7.28 9.02 -8.70
CA GLY A 83 -6.71 7.70 -8.56
C GLY A 83 -5.60 7.42 -9.59
N SER A 84 -5.06 6.21 -9.55
CA SER A 84 -3.91 5.85 -10.38
C SER A 84 -3.93 4.37 -10.78
N ARG A 85 -3.32 4.08 -11.93
CA ARG A 85 -3.06 2.72 -12.39
C ARG A 85 -1.56 2.54 -12.55
N LEU A 86 -0.91 2.05 -11.50
CA LEU A 86 0.53 1.91 -11.41
C LEU A 86 0.96 0.53 -11.92
N SER A 87 1.80 0.50 -12.96
CA SER A 87 2.51 -0.71 -13.38
C SER A 87 3.82 -0.82 -12.62
N VAL A 88 4.02 -1.92 -11.90
CA VAL A 88 5.25 -2.25 -11.17
C VAL A 88 5.97 -3.36 -11.93
N ASN A 89 7.24 -3.13 -12.25
CA ASN A 89 8.09 -4.03 -13.02
C ASN A 89 9.56 -3.85 -12.62
N PHE A 90 10.40 -4.83 -12.96
CA PHE A 90 11.84 -4.64 -12.94
C PHE A 90 12.24 -3.60 -13.97
N ARG A 91 12.84 -2.50 -13.51
CA ARG A 91 13.65 -1.65 -14.38
C ARG A 91 15.00 -2.34 -14.57
N MET A 92 15.30 -2.75 -15.81
CA MET A 92 16.69 -2.99 -16.24
C MET A 92 17.44 -1.67 -16.36
#